data_AF-A0A1G0FVV7-F1
#
_entry.id   AF-A0A1G0FVV7-F1
#
_cell.length_a   1.000
_cell.length_b   1.000
_cell.length_c   1.000
_cell.angle_alpha   90.00
_cell.angle_beta   90.00
_cell.angle_gamma   90.00
#
_symmetry.space_group_name_H-M   'P 1'
#
loop_
_entity.id
_entity.type
_entity.pdbx_description
1 polymer ?
#
loop_
_entity_poly.entity_id
_entity_poly.type
_entity_poly.pdbx_seq_one_letter_code
_entity_poly.pdbx_strand_id
1 'polypeptide(L)'
;MGAFFMNWQSILVSKIVTGERIGYAGSMRIFILLILIVFNPGATAETVYRSADEDGNTIYSDKPTPGAEEIHVEDAQAIDQPDAGPFTYTPLKQEPASQYTALTITSPENDASIRDNTGNIIVSVTLEPGLSPGRGDQLALYMDGAQVSAGTSTQFDLSNVDRGTHTLEARVIDASGKALISSSPVSFTILRHAVSPPPPPPPKKPPSPPPPPPAP
;
A
#
# COMPACT_ATOMS: atom_id res chain seq x y z
N MET A 1 39.81 -3.41 39.14
CA MET A 1 39.76 -3.67 37.69
C MET A 1 39.09 -2.48 37.02
N GLY A 2 39.77 -1.48 36.49
CA GLY A 2 41.14 -1.45 35.97
C GLY A 2 41.08 -1.18 34.47
N ALA A 3 41.03 0.10 34.12
CA ALA A 3 41.55 0.65 32.87
C ALA A 3 40.99 0.08 31.55
N PHE A 4 39.82 0.55 31.10
CA PHE A 4 39.53 0.50 29.64
C PHE A 4 38.55 1.57 29.10
N PHE A 5 38.10 2.54 29.90
CA PHE A 5 37.04 3.48 29.46
C PHE A 5 37.44 4.96 29.37
N MET A 6 38.72 5.30 29.52
CA MET A 6 39.14 6.70 29.67
C MET A 6 40.33 7.09 28.79
N ASN A 7 40.33 6.64 27.53
CA ASN A 7 41.39 6.99 26.57
C ASN A 7 40.88 7.32 25.16
N TRP A 8 39.78 8.08 25.06
CA TRP A 8 39.40 8.72 23.79
C TRP A 8 39.32 10.25 23.87
N GLN A 9 39.27 10.83 25.07
CA GLN A 9 39.22 12.28 25.25
C GLN A 9 40.63 12.95 25.19
N SER A 10 41.71 12.20 25.47
CA SER A 10 43.08 12.76 25.47
C SER A 10 43.77 12.81 24.11
N ILE A 11 43.33 12.01 23.14
CA ILE A 11 43.93 12.01 21.79
C ILE A 11 43.51 13.26 21.00
N LEU A 12 42.35 13.85 21.33
CA LEU A 12 41.83 15.03 20.64
C LEU A 12 42.46 16.35 21.12
N VAL A 13 42.98 16.42 22.35
CA VAL A 13 43.60 17.66 22.88
C VAL A 13 45.10 17.74 22.54
N SER A 14 45.78 16.62 22.32
CA SER A 14 47.23 16.62 22.03
C SER A 14 47.61 17.08 20.61
N LYS A 15 46.68 17.16 19.66
CA LYS A 15 46.98 17.59 18.28
C LYS A 15 46.83 19.08 18.02
N ILE A 16 46.40 19.87 19.01
CA ILE A 16 46.24 21.33 18.87
C ILE A 16 47.53 22.10 19.22
N VAL A 17 48.49 21.47 19.93
CA VAL A 17 49.73 22.13 20.39
C VAL A 17 50.95 21.80 19.52
N THR A 18 50.88 20.82 18.61
CA THR A 18 51.99 20.49 17.72
C THR A 18 51.62 20.86 16.29
N GLY A 19 52.27 21.90 15.76
CA GLY A 19 52.08 22.42 14.41
C GLY A 19 52.46 21.44 13.30
N GLU A 20 51.68 20.37 13.13
CA GLU A 20 51.66 19.58 11.91
C GLU A 20 50.77 20.29 10.88
N ARG A 21 51.33 20.60 9.70
CA ARG A 21 50.63 21.30 8.62
C ARG A 21 49.42 20.48 8.20
N ILE A 22 48.23 20.92 8.60
CA ILE A 22 46.97 20.36 8.15
C ILE A 22 46.91 20.55 6.62
N GLY A 23 47.02 19.45 5.88
CA GLY A 23 46.90 19.49 4.42
C GLY A 23 45.53 20.05 4.00
N TYR A 24 45.49 20.69 2.83
CA TYR A 24 44.32 21.42 2.30
C TYR A 24 42.98 20.65 2.40
N ALA A 25 43.01 19.32 2.26
CA ALA A 25 41.82 18.47 2.36
C ALA A 25 41.28 18.31 3.80
N GLY A 26 42.16 18.37 4.80
CA GLY A 26 41.78 18.32 6.22
C GLY A 26 41.19 19.64 6.70
N SER A 27 41.78 20.76 6.28
CA SER A 27 41.26 22.10 6.55
C SER A 27 39.91 22.33 5.86
N MET A 28 39.70 21.81 4.65
CA MET A 28 38.41 21.89 3.94
C MET A 28 37.29 21.08 4.62
N ARG A 29 37.59 19.90 5.20
CA ARG A 29 36.60 19.10 5.95
C ARG A 29 36.23 19.75 7.29
N ILE A 30 37.18 20.35 7.99
CA ILE A 30 36.93 21.09 9.23
C ILE A 30 36.10 22.35 8.94
N PHE A 31 36.37 23.04 7.83
CA PHE A 31 35.60 24.20 7.42
C PHE A 31 34.14 23.85 7.06
N ILE A 32 33.93 22.73 6.36
CA ILE A 32 32.59 22.23 6.01
C ILE A 32 31.81 21.82 7.26
N LEU A 33 32.44 21.16 8.24
CA LEU A 33 31.80 20.80 9.51
C LEU A 33 31.46 22.03 10.37
N LEU A 34 32.30 23.08 10.35
CA LEU A 34 31.99 24.36 11.00
C LEU A 34 30.81 25.08 10.33
N ILE A 35 30.71 25.05 9.00
CA ILE A 35 29.58 25.64 8.26
C ILE A 35 28.28 24.90 8.54
N LEU A 36 28.30 23.57 8.66
CA LEU A 36 27.11 22.75 8.97
C LEU A 36 26.56 22.97 10.38
N ILE A 37 27.40 23.37 11.35
CA ILE A 37 26.96 23.68 12.72
C ILE A 37 26.30 25.07 12.79
N VAL A 38 26.71 26.02 11.94
CA VAL A 38 26.13 27.37 11.88
C VAL A 38 24.74 27.36 11.20
N PHE A 39 24.44 26.34 10.39
CA PHE A 39 23.18 26.20 9.64
C PHE A 39 22.14 25.31 10.34
N ASN A 40 21.97 25.46 11.66
CA ASN A 40 20.84 24.85 12.36
C ASN A 40 19.69 25.88 12.44
N PRO A 41 18.63 25.78 11.62
CA PRO A 41 17.45 26.61 11.84
C PRO A 41 16.83 26.16 13.16
N GLY A 42 17.05 26.96 14.21
CA GLY A 42 16.39 26.77 15.49
C GLY A 42 14.89 26.70 15.27
N ALA A 43 14.27 25.60 15.68
CA ALA A 43 12.83 25.46 15.73
C ALA A 43 12.30 26.50 16.72
N THR A 44 11.79 27.62 16.22
CA THR A 44 11.06 28.60 17.02
C THR A 44 9.74 27.95 17.41
N ALA A 45 9.60 27.58 18.68
CA ALA A 45 8.30 27.29 19.26
C ALA A 45 7.44 28.56 19.15
N GLU A 46 6.32 28.45 18.44
CA GLU A 46 5.32 29.51 18.29
C GLU A 46 4.65 29.76 19.64
N THR A 47 5.16 30.73 20.40
CA THR A 47 4.52 31.22 21.62
C THR A 47 3.46 32.25 21.26
N VAL A 48 2.19 31.85 21.31
CA VAL A 48 1.03 32.75 21.19
C VAL A 48 0.78 33.43 22.54
N TYR A 49 0.81 34.77 22.58
CA TYR A 49 0.45 35.56 23.76
C TYR A 49 -0.96 36.12 23.61
N ARG A 50 -1.82 35.83 24.60
CA ARG A 50 -3.09 36.55 24.80
C ARG A 50 -2.98 37.29 26.12
N SER A 51 -2.87 38.61 26.07
CA SER A 51 -3.15 39.47 27.21
C SER A 51 -4.61 39.90 27.12
N ALA A 52 -5.41 39.56 28.12
CA ALA A 52 -6.69 40.20 28.36
C ALA A 52 -6.42 41.39 29.30
N ASP A 53 -6.89 42.57 28.92
CA ASP A 53 -7.07 43.62 29.91
C ASP A 53 -8.30 43.29 30.76
N GLU A 54 -8.28 43.75 32.00
CA GLU A 54 -9.41 43.73 32.93
C GLU A 54 -10.50 44.65 32.33
N ASP A 55 -11.39 44.08 31.47
CA ASP A 55 -12.77 44.52 31.11
C ASP A 55 -13.19 44.43 29.59
N GLY A 56 -12.78 43.40 28.84
CA GLY A 56 -13.75 42.70 27.97
C GLY A 56 -14.25 43.25 26.59
N ASN A 57 -13.66 44.27 25.93
CA ASN A 57 -13.59 44.35 24.43
C ASN A 57 -12.60 45.44 23.95
N THR A 58 -11.88 45.19 22.85
CA THR A 58 -10.64 45.93 22.53
C THR A 58 -10.83 47.03 21.47
N ILE A 59 -10.96 48.30 21.89
CA ILE A 59 -10.63 49.48 21.06
C ILE A 59 -9.51 50.25 21.76
N TYR A 60 -8.46 50.54 20.99
CA TYR A 60 -7.31 51.34 21.40
C TYR A 60 -7.61 52.84 21.17
N SER A 61 -8.03 53.59 22.19
CA SER A 61 -7.89 55.07 22.26
C SER A 61 -8.36 55.68 23.61
N ASP A 62 -7.97 56.93 23.86
CA ASP A 62 -7.51 57.53 25.13
C ASP A 62 -8.53 58.12 26.14
N LYS A 63 -9.87 57.83 26.14
CA LYS A 63 -10.82 58.35 27.19
C LYS A 63 -12.13 57.54 27.42
N PRO A 64 -12.64 57.39 28.68
CA PRO A 64 -13.90 56.66 29.00
C PRO A 64 -15.19 57.54 29.06
N THR A 65 -16.38 56.95 28.86
CA THR A 65 -17.72 57.63 28.93
C THR A 65 -18.75 56.85 29.78
N PRO A 66 -19.66 57.49 30.58
CA PRO A 66 -20.61 56.81 31.46
C PRO A 66 -22.00 56.53 30.83
N GLY A 67 -22.63 55.39 31.14
CA GLY A 67 -24.09 55.19 30.97
C GLY A 67 -24.59 53.96 30.18
N ALA A 68 -23.88 52.83 30.16
CA ALA A 68 -24.36 51.62 29.47
C ALA A 68 -25.19 50.71 30.41
N GLU A 69 -26.42 50.37 29.99
CA GLU A 69 -27.27 49.38 30.66
C GLU A 69 -27.02 47.98 30.08
N GLU A 70 -27.05 46.98 30.97
CA GLU A 70 -26.70 45.59 30.69
C GLU A 70 -27.92 44.80 30.14
N ILE A 71 -27.76 44.13 28.99
CA ILE A 71 -28.77 43.24 28.42
C ILE A 71 -28.35 41.79 28.74
N HIS A 72 -29.15 41.11 29.56
CA HIS A 72 -28.94 39.73 29.94
C HIS A 72 -29.42 38.78 28.84
N VAL A 73 -28.51 38.04 28.23
CA VAL A 73 -28.84 36.98 27.26
C VAL A 73 -28.90 35.67 28.05
N GLU A 74 -30.06 35.00 28.07
CA GLU A 74 -30.19 33.70 28.72
C GLU A 74 -29.35 32.64 27.98
N ASP A 75 -28.53 31.91 28.73
CA ASP A 75 -27.64 30.88 28.18
C ASP A 75 -28.43 29.73 27.55
N ALA A 76 -27.95 29.29 26.38
CA ALA A 76 -28.49 28.14 25.68
C ALA A 76 -28.34 26.87 26.54
N GLN A 77 -29.43 26.11 26.68
CA GLN A 77 -29.44 24.84 27.41
C GLN A 77 -28.52 23.83 26.71
N ALA A 78 -27.34 23.58 27.29
CA ALA A 78 -26.47 22.49 26.89
C ALA A 78 -27.03 21.17 27.44
N ILE A 79 -27.20 20.18 26.56
CA ILE A 79 -27.56 18.82 26.95
C ILE A 79 -26.25 18.10 27.27
N ASP A 80 -26.10 17.56 28.47
CA ASP A 80 -24.93 16.78 28.84
C ASP A 80 -24.85 15.51 27.98
N GLN A 81 -23.79 15.43 27.16
CA GLN A 81 -23.47 14.23 26.41
C GLN A 81 -22.91 13.19 27.39
N PRO A 82 -23.42 11.95 27.44
CA PRO A 82 -22.90 10.95 28.36
C PRO A 82 -21.42 10.70 28.06
N ASP A 83 -20.61 10.77 29.11
CA ASP A 83 -19.16 10.60 29.05
C ASP A 83 -18.83 9.23 28.44
N ALA A 84 -18.32 9.22 27.21
CA ALA A 84 -17.82 8.01 26.58
C ALA A 84 -16.49 7.69 27.27
N GLY A 85 -16.57 6.86 28.31
CA GLY A 85 -15.43 6.44 29.10
C GLY A 85 -14.24 5.95 28.24
N PRO A 86 -13.02 5.94 28.81
CA PRO A 86 -11.80 5.75 28.05
C PRO A 86 -11.82 4.43 27.26
N PHE A 87 -11.80 4.54 25.93
CA PHE A 87 -11.63 3.40 25.04
C PHE A 87 -10.24 2.81 25.26
N THR A 88 -10.19 1.64 25.91
CA THR A 88 -8.96 0.88 26.05
C THR A 88 -8.85 -0.06 24.86
N TYR A 89 -7.97 0.27 23.90
CA TYR A 89 -7.62 -0.65 22.83
C TYR A 89 -6.92 -1.87 23.45
N THR A 90 -7.61 -3.01 23.47
CA THR A 90 -6.97 -4.29 23.79
C THR A 90 -6.37 -4.81 22.48
N PRO A 91 -5.04 -4.91 22.36
CA PRO A 91 -4.43 -5.51 21.19
C PRO A 91 -4.96 -6.93 21.05
N LEU A 92 -5.38 -7.31 19.85
CA LEU A 92 -5.72 -8.71 19.55
C LEU A 92 -4.53 -9.57 19.99
N LYS A 93 -4.78 -10.44 20.96
CA LYS A 93 -3.78 -11.38 21.45
C LYS A 93 -3.43 -12.29 20.27
N GLN A 94 -2.25 -12.09 19.71
CA GLN A 94 -1.73 -12.92 18.64
C GLN A 94 -1.52 -14.31 19.22
N GLU A 95 -2.46 -15.21 18.94
CA GLU A 95 -2.31 -16.62 19.31
C GLU A 95 -1.03 -17.16 18.67
N PRO A 96 -0.34 -18.08 19.36
CA PRO A 96 0.74 -18.80 18.73
C PRO A 96 0.17 -19.59 17.56
N ALA A 97 0.38 -19.06 16.36
CA ALA A 97 1.11 -19.80 15.36
C ALA A 97 0.58 -21.17 14.94
N SER A 98 -0.72 -21.44 14.97
CA SER A 98 -1.22 -22.74 14.54
C SER A 98 -0.71 -23.01 13.13
N GLN A 99 -0.10 -24.18 12.95
CA GLN A 99 0.34 -24.61 11.62
C GLN A 99 -0.89 -24.76 10.74
N TYR A 100 -0.79 -24.39 9.46
CA TYR A 100 -1.85 -24.62 8.51
C TYR A 100 -2.10 -26.11 8.36
N THR A 101 -3.35 -26.53 8.53
CA THR A 101 -3.75 -27.94 8.51
C THR A 101 -4.46 -28.33 7.23
N ALA A 102 -5.19 -27.40 6.61
CA ALA A 102 -5.90 -27.67 5.36
C ALA A 102 -5.85 -26.48 4.41
N LEU A 103 -5.65 -26.77 3.13
CA LEU A 103 -5.72 -25.81 2.04
C LEU A 103 -6.41 -26.48 0.84
N THR A 104 -7.53 -25.93 0.40
CA THR A 104 -8.34 -26.49 -0.69
C THR A 104 -8.80 -25.41 -1.65
N ILE A 105 -8.75 -25.71 -2.95
CA ILE A 105 -9.37 -24.87 -3.97
C ILE A 105 -10.85 -25.30 -4.07
N THR A 106 -11.77 -24.38 -3.86
CA THR A 106 -13.23 -24.63 -3.87
C THR A 106 -13.89 -24.21 -5.18
N SER A 107 -13.28 -23.26 -5.90
CA SER A 107 -13.68 -22.88 -7.25
C SER A 107 -12.42 -22.60 -8.08
N PRO A 108 -12.36 -23.03 -9.35
CA PRO A 108 -13.30 -23.92 -10.01
C PRO A 108 -13.31 -25.34 -9.39
N GLU A 109 -14.38 -26.10 -9.62
CA GLU A 109 -14.41 -27.52 -9.26
C GLU A 109 -13.43 -28.32 -10.13
N ASN A 110 -12.97 -29.47 -9.64
CA ASN A 110 -12.11 -30.34 -10.43
C ASN A 110 -12.83 -30.84 -11.69
N ASP A 111 -12.13 -30.78 -12.81
CA ASP A 111 -12.59 -31.08 -14.16
C ASP A 111 -13.72 -30.15 -14.68
N ALA A 112 -13.90 -28.98 -14.07
CA ALA A 112 -14.90 -28.01 -14.52
C ALA A 112 -14.64 -27.51 -15.95
N SER A 113 -15.71 -27.29 -16.71
CA SER A 113 -15.66 -26.69 -18.06
C SER A 113 -16.26 -25.29 -18.04
N ILE A 114 -15.42 -24.28 -18.25
CA ILE A 114 -15.78 -22.86 -18.18
C ILE A 114 -15.82 -22.28 -19.59
N ARG A 115 -16.94 -21.64 -19.96
CA ARG A 115 -17.07 -20.91 -21.22
C ARG A 115 -16.90 -19.41 -21.00
N ASP A 116 -15.73 -18.90 -21.32
CA ASP A 116 -15.44 -17.46 -21.33
C ASP A 116 -14.50 -17.13 -22.49
N ASN A 117 -14.93 -16.25 -23.39
CA ASN A 117 -14.16 -15.87 -24.59
C ASN A 117 -12.93 -15.01 -24.27
N THR A 118 -12.97 -14.30 -23.16
CA THR A 118 -11.90 -13.45 -22.62
C THR A 118 -11.02 -14.23 -21.63
N GLY A 119 -11.44 -15.44 -21.22
CA GLY A 119 -10.67 -16.29 -20.32
C GLY A 119 -10.62 -15.74 -18.90
N ASN A 120 -11.74 -15.21 -18.39
CA ASN A 120 -11.85 -14.79 -16.99
C ASN A 120 -12.23 -15.99 -16.12
N ILE A 121 -11.48 -16.21 -15.03
CA ILE A 121 -11.76 -17.26 -14.05
C ILE A 121 -11.58 -16.68 -12.66
N ILE A 122 -12.55 -16.98 -11.80
CA ILE A 122 -12.46 -16.67 -10.38
C ILE A 122 -12.05 -17.95 -9.66
N VAL A 123 -10.90 -17.89 -9.00
CA VAL A 123 -10.38 -18.97 -8.17
C VAL A 123 -10.64 -18.66 -6.71
N SER A 124 -11.32 -19.56 -6.01
CA SER A 124 -11.63 -19.44 -4.59
C SER A 124 -10.93 -20.55 -3.82
N VAL A 125 -10.37 -20.19 -2.67
CA VAL A 125 -9.55 -21.07 -1.84
C VAL A 125 -10.04 -21.01 -0.40
N THR A 126 -10.02 -22.14 0.28
CA THR A 126 -10.30 -22.25 1.72
C THR A 126 -9.04 -22.71 2.43
N LEU A 127 -8.72 -22.03 3.53
CA LEU A 127 -7.51 -22.25 4.33
C LEU A 127 -7.90 -22.35 5.80
N GLU A 128 -7.45 -23.41 6.47
CA GLU A 128 -7.68 -23.64 7.89
C GLU A 128 -6.35 -23.89 8.61
N PRO A 129 -6.08 -23.18 9.73
CA PRO A 129 -6.75 -21.95 10.16
C PRO A 129 -6.51 -20.81 9.15
N GLY A 130 -7.31 -19.74 9.21
CA GLY A 130 -7.23 -18.62 8.28
C GLY A 130 -5.82 -18.01 8.18
N LEU A 131 -5.50 -17.41 7.03
CA LEU A 131 -4.18 -16.84 6.76
C LEU A 131 -3.81 -15.84 7.86
N SER A 132 -2.59 -15.96 8.39
CA SER A 132 -2.09 -15.09 9.45
C SER A 132 -1.16 -14.01 8.86
N PRO A 133 -1.66 -12.83 8.43
CA PRO A 133 -0.83 -11.81 7.78
C PRO A 133 0.23 -11.20 8.71
N GLY A 134 0.04 -11.23 10.03
CA GLY A 134 1.08 -10.85 11.01
C GLY A 134 2.36 -11.70 10.93
N ARG A 135 2.27 -12.83 10.20
CA ARG A 135 3.28 -13.76 9.69
C ARG A 135 4.36 -13.18 8.79
N GLY A 136 3.86 -12.34 7.88
CA GLY A 136 4.39 -12.24 6.53
C GLY A 136 3.98 -13.39 5.59
N ASP A 137 3.05 -14.26 6.01
CA ASP A 137 2.58 -15.38 5.17
C ASP A 137 1.65 -14.87 4.05
N GLN A 138 1.75 -15.48 2.87
CA GLN A 138 0.95 -15.15 1.70
C GLN A 138 0.37 -16.42 1.06
N LEU A 139 -0.79 -16.28 0.43
CA LEU A 139 -1.37 -17.30 -0.44
C LEU A 139 -0.91 -17.03 -1.88
N ALA A 140 -0.24 -18.00 -2.47
CA ALA A 140 0.24 -17.98 -3.85
C ALA A 140 -0.54 -18.98 -4.70
N LEU A 141 -1.03 -18.53 -5.85
CA LEU A 141 -1.72 -19.35 -6.84
C LEU A 141 -0.77 -19.68 -7.98
N TYR A 142 -0.70 -20.97 -8.30
CA TYR A 142 0.05 -21.51 -9.42
C TYR A 142 -0.91 -22.07 -10.47
N MET A 143 -0.61 -21.82 -11.74
CA MET A 143 -1.30 -22.40 -12.88
C MET A 143 -0.25 -23.05 -13.79
N ASP A 144 -0.42 -24.33 -14.10
CA ASP A 144 0.49 -25.13 -14.92
C ASP A 144 1.96 -25.08 -14.42
N GLY A 145 2.12 -24.98 -13.09
CA GLY A 145 3.42 -24.90 -12.43
C GLY A 145 4.04 -23.50 -12.35
N ALA A 146 3.45 -22.49 -12.99
CA ALA A 146 3.89 -21.10 -12.92
C ALA A 146 3.07 -20.32 -11.89
N GLN A 147 3.73 -19.48 -11.07
CA GLN A 147 3.02 -18.59 -10.15
C GLN A 147 2.30 -17.49 -10.94
N VAL A 148 0.99 -17.41 -10.81
CA VAL A 148 0.15 -16.42 -11.52
C VAL A 148 -0.31 -15.28 -10.63
N SER A 149 -0.43 -15.52 -9.32
CA SER A 149 -0.82 -14.49 -8.36
C SER A 149 -0.31 -14.83 -6.96
N ALA A 150 -0.16 -13.82 -6.11
CA ALA A 150 0.11 -13.99 -4.70
C ALA A 150 -0.47 -12.81 -3.91
N GLY A 151 -0.94 -13.09 -2.69
CA GLY A 151 -1.48 -12.07 -1.80
C GLY A 151 -2.06 -12.67 -0.53
N THR A 152 -2.87 -11.88 0.18
CA THR A 152 -3.54 -12.32 1.40
C THR A 152 -5.01 -12.71 1.18
N SER A 153 -5.52 -12.47 -0.02
CA SER A 153 -6.88 -12.82 -0.43
C SER A 153 -7.02 -14.33 -0.63
N THR A 154 -8.18 -14.87 -0.26
CA THR A 154 -8.60 -16.25 -0.57
C THR A 154 -9.25 -16.38 -1.95
N GLN A 155 -9.41 -15.26 -2.67
CA GLN A 155 -9.98 -15.20 -4.00
C GLN A 155 -9.03 -14.50 -4.97
N PHE A 156 -8.87 -15.11 -6.14
CA PHE A 156 -7.99 -14.65 -7.21
C PHE A 156 -8.75 -14.54 -8.51
N ASP A 157 -8.66 -13.38 -9.14
CA ASP A 157 -9.23 -13.14 -10.47
C ASP A 157 -8.14 -13.32 -11.51
N LEU A 158 -8.29 -14.33 -12.36
CA LEU A 158 -7.45 -14.57 -13.52
C LEU A 158 -8.16 -14.04 -14.77
N SER A 159 -7.41 -13.41 -15.65
CA SER A 159 -7.90 -12.89 -16.92
C SER A 159 -7.00 -13.34 -18.06
N ASN A 160 -7.55 -13.40 -19.27
CA ASN A 160 -6.82 -13.80 -20.47
C ASN A 160 -6.16 -15.19 -20.36
N VAL A 161 -6.76 -16.11 -19.60
CA VAL A 161 -6.30 -17.50 -19.55
C VAL A 161 -6.62 -18.17 -20.89
N ASP A 162 -5.64 -18.85 -21.46
CA ASP A 162 -5.75 -19.48 -22.76
C ASP A 162 -6.84 -20.56 -22.81
N ARG A 163 -7.30 -20.90 -24.01
CA ARG A 163 -8.23 -22.02 -24.16
C ARG A 163 -7.50 -23.34 -23.93
N GLY A 164 -8.20 -24.32 -23.37
CA GLY A 164 -7.65 -25.65 -23.10
C GLY A 164 -7.76 -26.03 -21.64
N THR A 165 -7.09 -27.12 -21.28
CA THR A 165 -7.05 -27.65 -19.91
C THR A 165 -5.85 -27.09 -19.17
N HIS A 166 -6.12 -26.54 -17.99
CA HIS A 166 -5.14 -25.94 -17.09
C HIS A 166 -5.23 -26.62 -15.72
N THR A 167 -4.14 -26.58 -14.96
CA THR A 167 -4.08 -27.13 -13.60
C THR A 167 -3.73 -26.05 -12.60
N LEU A 168 -4.54 -25.90 -11.56
CA LEU A 168 -4.36 -24.96 -10.46
C LEU A 168 -3.77 -25.65 -9.24
N GLU A 169 -2.92 -24.94 -8.52
CA GLU A 169 -2.41 -25.32 -7.21
C GLU A 169 -2.28 -24.07 -6.34
N ALA A 170 -2.85 -24.09 -5.14
CA ALA A 170 -2.67 -23.02 -4.16
C ALA A 170 -1.60 -23.44 -3.15
N ARG A 171 -0.75 -22.49 -2.74
CA ARG A 171 0.28 -22.69 -1.72
C ARG A 171 0.26 -21.55 -0.73
N VAL A 172 0.41 -21.85 0.55
CA VAL A 172 0.78 -20.82 1.52
C VAL A 172 2.29 -20.74 1.56
N ILE A 173 2.85 -19.55 1.32
CA ILE A 173 4.27 -19.28 1.35
C ILE A 173 4.61 -18.33 2.51
N ASP A 174 5.75 -18.54 3.14
CA ASP A 174 6.26 -17.60 4.15
C ASP A 174 6.93 -16.37 3.51
N ALA A 175 7.40 -15.44 4.35
CA ALA A 175 8.10 -14.23 3.90
C ALA A 175 9.39 -14.50 3.10
N SER A 176 9.94 -15.72 3.14
CA SER A 176 11.08 -16.15 2.33
C SER A 176 10.69 -16.82 1.01
N GLY A 177 9.38 -17.01 0.77
CA GLY A 177 8.83 -17.69 -0.40
C GLY A 177 8.80 -19.21 -0.26
N LYS A 178 9.06 -19.76 0.93
CA LYS A 178 9.00 -21.21 1.16
C LYS A 178 7.56 -21.65 1.37
N ALA A 179 7.14 -22.69 0.66
CA ALA A 179 5.82 -23.28 0.84
C ALA A 179 5.70 -23.95 2.23
N LEU A 180 4.67 -23.56 2.98
CA LEU A 180 4.29 -24.11 4.29
C LEU A 180 3.27 -25.25 4.14
N ILE A 181 2.31 -25.10 3.22
CA ILE A 181 1.31 -26.09 2.83
C ILE A 181 0.93 -25.87 1.35
N SER A 182 0.44 -26.92 0.69
CA SER A 182 -0.02 -26.88 -0.69
C SER A 182 -1.36 -27.61 -0.82
N SER A 183 -2.22 -27.13 -1.72
CA SER A 183 -3.49 -27.77 -2.01
C SER A 183 -3.28 -29.01 -2.87
N SER A 184 -4.32 -29.85 -2.96
CA SER A 184 -4.39 -30.79 -4.08
C SER A 184 -4.53 -30.01 -5.40
N PRO A 185 -3.93 -30.50 -6.50
CA PRO A 185 -4.08 -29.87 -7.81
C PRO A 185 -5.52 -30.02 -8.31
N VAL A 186 -6.03 -28.98 -8.97
CA VAL A 186 -7.38 -28.94 -9.54
C VAL A 186 -7.27 -28.64 -11.03
N SER A 187 -7.78 -29.52 -11.88
CA SER A 187 -7.79 -29.31 -13.33
C SER A 187 -9.09 -28.67 -13.77
N PHE A 188 -9.04 -27.78 -14.76
CA PHE A 188 -10.23 -27.17 -15.35
C PHE A 188 -10.01 -26.86 -16.84
N THR A 189 -11.06 -26.73 -17.61
CA THR A 189 -11.00 -26.52 -19.06
C THR A 189 -11.70 -25.24 -19.48
N ILE A 190 -11.02 -24.38 -20.23
CA ILE A 190 -11.58 -23.15 -20.81
C ILE A 190 -11.98 -23.39 -22.26
N LEU A 191 -13.22 -23.03 -22.55
CA LEU A 191 -13.83 -23.11 -23.86
C LEU A 191 -14.11 -21.69 -24.39
N ARG A 192 -13.67 -21.40 -25.61
CA ARG A 192 -13.99 -20.15 -26.32
C ARG A 192 -14.88 -20.46 -27.53
N HIS A 193 -15.84 -19.60 -27.82
CA HIS A 193 -16.64 -19.67 -29.05
C HIS A 193 -15.78 -19.28 -30.24
N ALA A 194 -15.86 -20.08 -31.30
CA ALA A 194 -15.34 -19.69 -32.60
C ALA A 194 -16.37 -18.79 -33.28
N VAL A 195 -15.97 -17.58 -33.67
CA VAL A 195 -16.75 -16.79 -34.62
C VAL A 195 -16.51 -17.42 -35.99
N SER A 196 -17.58 -17.87 -36.64
CA SER A 196 -17.47 -18.38 -38.01
C SER A 196 -16.97 -17.25 -38.92
N PRO A 197 -15.99 -17.50 -39.81
CA PRO A 197 -15.58 -16.49 -40.76
C PRO A 197 -16.79 -16.08 -41.62
N PRO A 198 -16.91 -14.79 -41.99
CA PRO A 198 -17.98 -14.35 -42.87
C PRO A 198 -17.92 -15.12 -44.19
N PRO A 199 -19.07 -15.36 -44.85
CA PRO A 199 -19.08 -16.00 -46.15
C PRO A 199 -18.19 -15.21 -47.13
N PRO A 200 -17.50 -15.90 -48.06
CA PRO A 200 -16.67 -15.23 -49.06
C PRO A 200 -17.51 -14.21 -49.85
N PRO A 201 -16.91 -13.08 -50.28
CA PRO A 201 -17.64 -12.10 -51.09
C PRO A 201 -18.16 -12.76 -52.38
N PRO A 202 -19.32 -12.32 -52.89
CA PRO A 202 -19.84 -12.83 -54.14
C PRO A 202 -18.84 -12.57 -55.29
N PRO A 203 -18.74 -13.47 -56.28
CA PRO A 203 -17.87 -13.25 -57.43
C PRO A 203 -18.22 -11.94 -58.13
N LYS A 204 -17.20 -11.18 -58.57
CA LYS A 204 -17.41 -9.97 -59.37
C LYS A 204 -18.22 -10.33 -60.61
N LYS A 205 -19.32 -9.61 -60.86
CA LYS A 205 -20.13 -9.77 -62.07
C LYS A 205 -19.20 -9.63 -63.30
N PRO A 206 -19.28 -10.54 -64.29
CA PRO A 206 -18.52 -10.39 -65.52
C PRO A 206 -18.75 -9.01 -66.14
N PRO A 207 -17.74 -8.40 -66.79
CA PRO A 207 -17.94 -7.16 -67.52
C PRO A 207 -19.07 -7.34 -68.53
N SER A 208 -19.94 -6.33 -68.65
CA SER A 208 -20.99 -6.33 -69.66
C SER A 208 -20.36 -6.51 -71.05
N PRO A 209 -20.96 -7.31 -71.95
CA PRO A 209 -20.46 -7.45 -73.31
C PRO A 209 -20.40 -6.07 -74.00
N PRO A 210 -19.41 -5.83 -74.88
CA PRO A 210 -19.34 -4.58 -75.62
C PRO A 210 -20.62 -4.38 -76.45
N PRO A 211 -21.05 -3.12 -76.67
CA PRO A 211 -22.21 -2.84 -77.50
C PRO A 211 -22.01 -3.42 -78.91
N PRO A 212 -23.09 -3.90 -79.56
CA PRO A 212 -22.99 -4.41 -80.92
C PRO A 212 -22.48 -3.31 -81.87
N PRO A 213 -21.73 -3.68 -82.92
CA PRO A 213 -21.27 -2.73 -83.93
C PRO A 213 -22.48 -2.04 -84.60
N PRO A 214 -22.34 -0.78 -85.04
CA PRO A 214 -23.39 -0.09 -85.77
C PRO A 214 -23.77 -0.86 -87.04
N ALA A 215 -25.07 -0.88 -87.36
CA ALA A 215 -25.60 -1.49 -88.57
C ALA A 215 -25.04 -0.79 -89.83
N PRO A 216 -24.87 -1.52 -90.95
CA PRO A 216 -24.33 -1.00 -92.20
C PRO A 216 -25.24 0.03 -92.87
#